data_AF-A0A7C7DXE0-F1
#
_entry.id   AF-A0A7C7DXE0-F1
#
_cell.length_a   1.000
_cell.length_b   1.000
_cell.length_c   1.000
_cell.angle_alpha   90.00
_cell.angle_beta   90.00
_cell.angle_gamma   90.00
#
_symmetry.space_group_name_H-M   'P 1'
#
loop_
_entity.id
_entity.type
_entity.pdbx_description
1 polymer ?
#
loop_
_entity_poly.entity_id
_entity_poly.type
_entity_poly.pdbx_seq_one_letter_code
_entity_poly.pdbx_strand_id
1 'polypeptide(L)'
;MNTTPEMAVGNQVSTTRIVGGVALAYATSMIVQNAVFAVTGAPDYTAPLSMVLTYHAENQGALAVTSGLEAMNMVLLLSFVTALHGLVVRRGGAGADWSRLAVAAGATLAALFALTIATHITVVLATHGLTEPNPAFELIWQLHAATFALALPALGATFIGAALATHASGLTRPWQRIPGMIGGSLPILAGFGNLAIADGSPLLFIGTLGLAMWLVWLVVTGLRLIRG
;
A
#
# COMPACT_ATOMS: atom_id res chain seq x y z
N MET A 1 15.72 -14.16 34.79
CA MET A 1 16.18 -12.75 34.80
C MET A 1 14.94 -11.87 34.80
N ASN A 2 14.62 -11.24 35.93
CA ASN A 2 13.50 -10.28 36.00
C ASN A 2 13.96 -8.96 35.38
N THR A 3 13.22 -8.48 34.39
CA THR A 3 13.42 -7.14 33.83
C THR A 3 13.00 -6.09 34.86
N THR A 4 13.88 -5.14 35.17
CA THR A 4 13.53 -4.00 36.04
C THR A 4 12.54 -3.07 35.32
N PRO A 5 11.71 -2.32 36.06
CA PRO A 5 10.70 -1.44 35.46
C PRO A 5 11.26 -0.45 34.44
N GLU A 6 12.47 0.11 34.69
CA GLU A 6 13.15 1.02 33.76
C GLU A 6 13.53 0.33 32.44
N MET A 7 14.02 -0.92 32.49
CA MET A 7 14.34 -1.69 31.28
C MET A 7 13.08 -2.00 30.47
N ALA A 8 11.94 -2.25 31.12
CA ALA A 8 10.66 -2.49 30.45
C ALA A 8 10.16 -1.22 29.72
N VAL A 9 10.26 -0.05 30.35
CA VAL A 9 9.91 1.25 29.75
C VAL A 9 10.84 1.56 28.58
N GLY A 10 12.15 1.36 28.72
CA GLY A 10 13.12 1.57 27.65
C GLY A 10 12.85 0.71 26.41
N ASN A 11 12.54 -0.57 26.60
CA ASN A 11 12.19 -1.48 25.50
C ASN A 11 10.89 -1.08 24.78
N GLN A 12 9.90 -0.57 25.52
CA GLN A 12 8.64 -0.12 24.94
C GLN A 12 8.81 1.14 24.07
N VAL A 13 9.63 2.09 24.53
CA VAL A 13 9.99 3.30 23.75
C VAL A 13 10.75 2.90 22.48
N SER A 14 11.75 2.02 22.61
CA SER A 14 12.51 1.50 21.46
C SER A 14 11.59 0.84 20.42
N THR A 15 10.68 -0.02 20.87
CA THR A 15 9.71 -0.70 20.00
C THR A 15 8.79 0.29 19.29
N THR A 16 8.28 1.30 20.01
CA THR A 16 7.40 2.33 19.44
C THR A 16 8.11 3.10 18.33
N ARG A 17 9.38 3.47 18.55
CA ARG A 17 10.21 4.16 17.56
C ARG A 17 10.47 3.31 16.32
N ILE A 18 10.72 2.00 16.50
CA ILE A 18 10.89 1.07 15.38
C ILE A 18 9.63 1.01 14.52
N VAL A 19 8.43 0.89 15.12
CA VAL A 19 7.16 0.90 14.37
C VAL A 19 7.02 2.20 13.58
N GLY A 20 7.38 3.34 14.19
CA GLY A 20 7.39 4.63 13.50
C GLY A 20 8.36 4.70 12.33
N GLY A 21 9.58 4.16 12.49
CA GLY A 21 10.58 4.07 11.44
C GLY A 21 10.11 3.21 10.26
N VAL A 22 9.50 2.05 10.52
CA VAL A 22 8.93 1.18 9.48
C VAL A 22 7.80 1.90 8.73
N ALA A 23 6.94 2.64 9.43
CA ALA A 23 5.88 3.43 8.80
C ALA A 23 6.44 4.48 7.83
N LEU A 24 7.51 5.18 8.22
CA LEU A 24 8.17 6.18 7.36
C LEU A 24 8.89 5.55 6.18
N ALA A 25 9.58 4.43 6.39
CA ALA A 25 10.21 3.68 5.31
C ALA A 25 9.17 3.23 4.28
N TYR A 26 8.03 2.70 4.74
CA TYR A 26 6.93 2.28 3.88
C TYR A 26 6.36 3.45 3.07
N ALA A 27 6.03 4.56 3.74
CA ALA A 27 5.51 5.74 3.08
C ALA A 27 6.50 6.30 2.04
N THR A 28 7.79 6.39 2.40
CA THR A 28 8.84 6.90 1.50
C THR A 28 8.98 6.01 0.27
N SER A 29 9.03 4.69 0.46
CA SER A 29 9.14 3.73 -0.64
C SER A 29 7.97 3.83 -1.62
N MET A 30 6.74 3.90 -1.10
CA MET A 30 5.54 4.10 -1.93
C MET A 30 5.54 5.45 -2.65
N ILE A 31 5.96 6.54 -1.99
CA ILE A 31 6.10 7.85 -2.63
C ILE A 31 7.10 7.80 -3.78
N VAL A 32 8.27 7.19 -3.57
CA VAL A 32 9.30 7.05 -4.61
C VAL A 32 8.77 6.21 -5.76
N GLN A 33 8.12 5.07 -5.48
CA GLN A 33 7.55 4.21 -6.52
C GLN A 33 6.54 4.95 -7.40
N ASN A 34 5.60 5.68 -6.79
CA ASN A 34 4.60 6.43 -7.54
C ASN A 34 5.20 7.63 -8.27
N ALA A 35 6.24 8.26 -7.71
CA ALA A 35 6.97 9.34 -8.37
C ALA A 35 7.70 8.84 -9.63
N VAL A 36 8.27 7.63 -9.61
CA VAL A 36 8.88 7.04 -10.81
C VAL A 36 7.83 6.92 -11.93
N PHE A 37 6.65 6.35 -11.66
CA PHE A 37 5.58 6.25 -12.67
C PHE A 37 5.11 7.62 -13.18
N ALA A 38 5.02 8.62 -12.30
CA ALA A 38 4.64 9.97 -12.70
C ALA A 38 5.69 10.63 -13.60
N VAL A 39 6.98 10.45 -13.29
CA VAL A 39 8.10 11.03 -14.05
C VAL A 39 8.28 10.36 -15.40
N THR A 40 8.08 9.04 -15.49
CA THR A 40 8.17 8.30 -16.74
C THR A 40 6.94 8.44 -17.63
N GLY A 41 5.84 9.01 -17.11
CA GLY A 41 4.60 9.20 -17.86
C GLY A 41 3.87 7.88 -18.11
N ALA A 42 3.74 7.05 -17.06
CA ALA A 42 3.07 5.76 -17.17
C ALA A 42 1.65 5.90 -17.77
N PRO A 43 1.30 5.10 -18.79
CA PRO A 43 -0.02 5.14 -19.40
C PRO A 43 -1.08 4.67 -18.40
N ASP A 44 -2.27 5.27 -18.46
CA ASP A 44 -3.43 4.77 -17.75
C ASP A 44 -4.05 3.54 -18.46
N TYR A 45 -5.06 2.94 -17.84
CA TYR A 45 -5.72 1.74 -18.37
C TYR A 45 -6.61 2.00 -19.61
N THR A 46 -6.82 3.25 -20.02
CA THR A 46 -7.52 3.60 -21.29
C THR A 46 -6.57 3.78 -22.47
N ALA A 47 -5.26 3.84 -22.21
CA ALA A 47 -4.27 4.08 -23.25
C ALA A 47 -4.28 2.95 -24.29
N PRO A 48 -4.03 3.27 -25.58
CA PRO A 48 -3.88 2.25 -26.62
C PRO A 48 -2.82 1.21 -26.23
N LEU A 49 -3.08 -0.08 -26.46
CA LEU A 49 -2.14 -1.14 -26.10
C LEU A 49 -0.77 -1.00 -26.77
N SER A 50 -0.71 -0.37 -27.96
CA SER A 50 0.56 -0.04 -28.61
C SER A 50 1.39 0.93 -27.79
N MET A 51 0.75 1.94 -27.20
CA MET A 51 1.41 2.89 -26.28
C MET A 51 1.87 2.18 -25.00
N VAL A 52 1.05 1.27 -24.45
CA VAL A 52 1.44 0.44 -23.30
C VAL A 52 2.67 -0.39 -23.64
N LEU A 53 2.68 -1.10 -24.77
CA LEU A 53 3.81 -1.91 -25.22
C LEU A 53 5.08 -1.07 -25.40
N THR A 54 5.00 0.05 -26.13
CA THR A 54 6.12 0.97 -26.34
C THR A 54 6.65 1.51 -25.02
N TYR A 55 5.77 1.97 -24.13
CA TYR A 55 6.17 2.48 -22.81
C TYR A 55 6.96 1.43 -22.02
N HIS A 56 6.48 0.18 -21.97
CA HIS A 56 7.16 -0.89 -21.22
C HIS A 56 8.50 -1.28 -21.86
N ALA A 57 8.61 -1.22 -23.19
CA ALA A 57 9.86 -1.47 -23.91
C ALA A 57 10.90 -0.37 -23.65
N GLU A 58 10.48 0.90 -23.59
CA GLU A 58 11.38 2.05 -23.43
C GLU A 58 11.80 2.29 -21.97
N ASN A 59 10.98 1.88 -20.99
CA ASN A 59 11.17 2.21 -19.58
C ASN A 59 11.61 1.03 -18.69
N GLN A 60 12.21 -0.01 -19.27
CA GLN A 60 12.56 -1.25 -18.54
C GLN A 60 13.36 -1.03 -17.25
N GLY A 61 14.32 -0.11 -17.25
CA GLY A 61 15.12 0.22 -16.06
C GLY A 61 14.27 0.81 -14.93
N ALA A 62 13.36 1.73 -15.24
CA ALA A 62 12.44 2.30 -14.27
C ALA A 62 11.46 1.24 -13.73
N LEU A 63 10.99 0.34 -14.61
CA LEU A 63 10.06 -0.71 -14.26
C LEU A 63 10.70 -1.79 -13.37
N ALA A 64 11.97 -2.08 -13.57
CA ALA A 64 12.76 -2.93 -12.67
C ALA A 64 12.87 -2.31 -11.26
N VAL A 65 13.10 -0.98 -11.17
CA VAL A 65 13.11 -0.27 -9.89
C VAL A 65 11.74 -0.33 -9.21
N THR A 66 10.65 -0.03 -9.92
CA THR A 66 9.31 -0.07 -9.33
C THR A 66 8.91 -1.48 -8.89
N SER A 67 9.36 -2.52 -9.60
CA SER A 67 9.15 -3.90 -9.19
C SER A 67 9.88 -4.26 -7.91
N GLY A 68 11.15 -3.83 -7.77
CA GLY A 68 11.90 -3.99 -6.53
C GLY A 68 11.28 -3.22 -5.36
N LEU A 69 10.79 -2.00 -5.60
CA LEU A 69 10.07 -1.21 -4.59
C LEU A 69 8.77 -1.90 -4.15
N GLU A 70 8.01 -2.48 -5.07
CA GLU A 70 6.78 -3.21 -4.72
C GLU A 70 7.08 -4.41 -3.82
N ALA A 71 8.13 -5.17 -4.12
CA ALA A 71 8.60 -6.26 -3.27
C ALA A 71 8.98 -5.77 -1.86
N MET A 72 9.69 -4.65 -1.77
CA MET A 72 10.04 -4.02 -0.50
C MET A 72 8.78 -3.51 0.24
N ASN A 73 7.82 -2.94 -0.48
CA ASN A 73 6.57 -2.40 0.07
C ASN A 73 5.72 -3.49 0.72
N MET A 74 5.66 -4.70 0.15
CA MET A 74 4.99 -5.83 0.80
C MET A 74 5.63 -6.18 2.16
N VAL A 75 6.96 -6.24 2.22
CA VAL A 75 7.68 -6.53 3.48
C VAL A 75 7.45 -5.42 4.51
N LEU A 76 7.54 -4.16 4.09
CA LEU A 76 7.35 -3.00 4.96
C LEU A 76 5.90 -2.90 5.48
N LEU A 77 4.91 -3.16 4.62
CA LEU A 77 3.50 -3.21 4.99
C LEU A 77 3.25 -4.27 6.07
N LEU A 78 3.66 -5.52 5.82
CA LEU A 78 3.46 -6.63 6.75
C LEU A 78 4.17 -6.38 8.08
N SER A 79 5.40 -5.87 8.02
CA SER A 79 6.16 -5.48 9.20
C SER A 79 5.43 -4.38 9.99
N PHE A 80 4.93 -3.35 9.32
CA PHE A 80 4.20 -2.25 9.95
C PHE A 80 2.93 -2.75 10.66
N VAL A 81 2.03 -3.44 9.96
CA VAL A 81 0.74 -3.86 10.53
C VAL A 81 0.92 -4.87 11.68
N THR A 82 1.91 -5.75 11.57
CA THR A 82 2.24 -6.72 12.63
C THR A 82 2.83 -6.05 13.85
N ALA A 83 3.80 -5.15 13.67
CA ALA A 83 4.42 -4.43 14.76
C ALA A 83 3.43 -3.48 15.45
N LEU A 84 2.53 -2.86 14.68
CA LEU A 84 1.43 -2.04 15.17
C LEU A 84 0.46 -2.86 16.02
N HIS A 85 0.05 -4.05 15.56
CA HIS A 85 -0.79 -4.96 16.34
C HIS A 85 -0.13 -5.31 17.69
N GLY A 86 1.16 -5.66 17.67
CA GLY A 86 1.90 -5.93 18.89
C GLY A 86 1.92 -4.72 19.85
N LEU A 87 2.03 -3.50 19.32
CA LEU A 87 2.00 -2.28 20.13
C LEU A 87 0.63 -2.04 20.78
N VAL A 88 -0.45 -2.27 20.03
CA VAL A 88 -1.84 -2.17 20.51
C VAL A 88 -2.08 -3.16 21.67
N VAL A 89 -1.69 -4.43 21.49
CA VAL A 89 -1.85 -5.47 22.51
C VAL A 89 -1.06 -5.13 23.79
N ARG A 90 0.18 -4.67 23.65
CA ARG A 90 1.02 -4.27 24.81
C ARG A 90 0.50 -3.04 25.56
N ARG A 91 -0.36 -2.22 24.94
CA ARG A 91 -0.99 -1.03 25.56
C ARG A 91 -2.38 -1.30 26.16
N GLY A 92 -2.68 -2.56 26.48
CA GLY A 92 -3.94 -2.95 27.11
C GLY A 92 -5.04 -3.35 26.12
N GLY A 93 -4.71 -3.51 24.82
CA GLY A 93 -5.58 -4.15 23.84
C GLY A 93 -6.76 -3.31 23.35
N ALA A 94 -6.88 -2.04 23.75
CA ALA A 94 -7.90 -1.15 23.22
C ALA A 94 -7.68 -0.94 21.71
N GLY A 95 -8.56 -1.50 20.88
CA GLY A 95 -8.41 -1.52 19.42
C GLY A 95 -7.80 -2.79 18.84
N ALA A 96 -7.68 -3.87 19.62
CA ALA A 96 -7.14 -5.15 19.17
C ALA A 96 -7.87 -5.70 17.93
N ASP A 97 -9.20 -5.68 17.91
CA ASP A 97 -9.99 -6.17 16.76
C ASP A 97 -9.71 -5.38 15.49
N TRP A 98 -9.61 -4.05 15.60
CA TRP A 98 -9.23 -3.18 14.48
C TRP A 98 -7.82 -3.46 13.98
N SER A 99 -6.87 -3.73 14.88
CA SER A 99 -5.52 -4.09 14.46
C SER A 99 -5.45 -5.49 13.83
N ARG A 100 -6.31 -6.43 14.22
CA ARG A 100 -6.46 -7.73 13.55
C ARG A 100 -7.04 -7.57 12.14
N LEU A 101 -8.04 -6.69 11.98
CA LEU A 101 -8.53 -6.31 10.66
C LEU A 101 -7.39 -5.73 9.81
N ALA A 102 -6.57 -4.82 10.36
CA ALA A 102 -5.45 -4.23 9.65
C ALA A 102 -4.43 -5.28 9.18
N VAL A 103 -4.11 -6.25 10.04
CA VAL A 103 -3.19 -7.36 9.71
C VAL A 103 -3.80 -8.26 8.64
N ALA A 104 -5.04 -8.69 8.79
CA ALA A 104 -5.71 -9.57 7.83
C ALA A 104 -5.84 -8.91 6.45
N ALA A 105 -6.35 -7.67 6.42
CA ALA A 105 -6.46 -6.89 5.19
C ALA A 105 -5.08 -6.57 4.59
N GLY A 106 -4.07 -6.29 5.44
CA GLY A 106 -2.70 -6.04 4.99
C GLY A 106 -2.06 -7.26 4.34
N ALA A 107 -2.34 -8.46 4.86
CA ALA A 107 -1.91 -9.71 4.23
C ALA A 107 -2.63 -9.95 2.90
N THR A 108 -3.94 -9.70 2.82
CA THR A 108 -4.70 -9.75 1.56
C THR A 108 -4.16 -8.75 0.55
N LEU A 109 -3.85 -7.51 0.98
CA LEU A 109 -3.27 -6.48 0.14
C LEU A 109 -1.90 -6.90 -0.41
N ALA A 110 -1.04 -7.44 0.44
CA ALA A 110 0.26 -7.95 0.01
C ALA A 110 0.12 -9.06 -1.04
N ALA A 111 -0.83 -9.99 -0.87
CA ALA A 111 -1.09 -11.04 -1.85
C ALA A 111 -1.60 -10.49 -3.19
N LEU A 112 -2.49 -9.50 -3.16
CA LEU A 112 -3.02 -8.86 -4.38
C LEU A 112 -1.95 -8.04 -5.10
N PHE A 113 -1.08 -7.34 -4.36
CA PHE A 113 0.07 -6.66 -4.95
C PHE A 113 1.12 -7.64 -5.50
N ALA A 114 1.34 -8.79 -4.86
CA ALA A 114 2.18 -9.84 -5.43
C ALA A 114 1.64 -10.33 -6.79
N LEU A 115 0.32 -10.49 -6.92
CA LEU A 115 -0.30 -10.84 -8.19
C LEU A 115 -0.23 -9.70 -9.22
N THR A 116 -0.46 -8.46 -8.77
CA THR A 116 -0.36 -7.26 -9.61
C THR A 116 1.05 -7.08 -10.15
N ILE A 117 2.09 -7.29 -9.33
CA ILE A 117 3.46 -7.16 -9.81
C ILE A 117 3.89 -8.33 -10.68
N ALA A 118 3.41 -9.55 -10.42
CA ALA A 118 3.69 -10.70 -11.28
C ALA A 118 3.14 -10.49 -12.71
N THR A 119 1.91 -9.96 -12.83
CA THR A 119 1.34 -9.59 -14.13
C THR A 119 2.10 -8.44 -14.79
N HIS A 120 2.52 -7.43 -14.02
CA HIS A 120 3.34 -6.33 -14.54
C HIS A 120 4.71 -6.80 -15.05
N ILE A 121 5.40 -7.67 -14.31
CA ILE A 121 6.66 -8.28 -14.75
C ILE A 121 6.45 -9.02 -16.08
N THR A 122 5.34 -9.74 -16.22
CA THR A 122 4.99 -10.45 -17.45
C THR A 122 4.81 -9.48 -18.63
N VAL A 123 4.13 -8.35 -18.43
CA VAL A 123 3.98 -7.28 -19.43
C VAL A 123 5.34 -6.73 -19.86
N VAL A 124 6.23 -6.44 -18.89
CA VAL A 124 7.60 -5.97 -19.18
C VAL A 124 8.36 -6.99 -20.00
N LEU A 125 8.37 -8.26 -19.60
CA LEU A 125 9.13 -9.31 -20.28
C LEU A 125 8.58 -9.63 -21.68
N ALA A 126 7.28 -9.49 -21.90
CA ALA A 126 6.65 -9.67 -23.20
C ALA A 126 7.18 -8.69 -24.26
N THR A 127 7.66 -7.50 -23.85
CA THR A 127 8.20 -6.48 -24.77
C THR A 127 9.41 -6.96 -25.58
N HIS A 128 10.17 -7.95 -25.08
CA HIS A 128 11.33 -8.50 -25.80
C HIS A 128 10.95 -9.28 -27.07
N GLY A 129 9.74 -9.83 -27.12
CA GLY A 129 9.28 -10.72 -28.19
C GLY A 129 8.16 -10.15 -29.05
N LEU A 130 7.64 -8.96 -28.71
CA LEU A 130 6.49 -8.36 -29.39
C LEU A 130 6.89 -7.05 -30.08
N THR A 131 6.61 -6.96 -31.37
CA THR A 131 6.68 -5.70 -32.13
C THR A 131 5.33 -4.98 -32.20
N GLU A 132 4.24 -5.71 -31.96
CA GLU A 132 2.87 -5.21 -31.91
C GLU A 132 2.07 -5.91 -30.80
N PRO A 133 1.06 -5.26 -30.20
CA PRO A 133 0.20 -5.89 -29.21
C PRO A 133 -0.54 -7.08 -29.81
N ASN A 134 -0.77 -8.11 -28.99
CA ASN A 134 -1.55 -9.28 -29.36
C ASN A 134 -2.60 -9.60 -28.27
N PRO A 135 -3.54 -10.54 -28.52
CA PRO A 135 -4.59 -10.85 -27.56
C PRO A 135 -4.09 -11.35 -26.20
N ALA A 136 -2.91 -12.02 -26.14
CA ALA A 136 -2.34 -12.46 -24.88
C ALA A 136 -1.78 -11.29 -24.05
N PHE A 137 -1.16 -10.31 -24.72
CA PHE A 137 -0.70 -9.06 -24.11
C PHE A 137 -1.87 -8.23 -23.57
N GLU A 138 -2.97 -8.15 -24.32
CA GLU A 138 -4.20 -7.51 -23.86
C GLU A 138 -4.75 -8.19 -22.60
N LEU A 139 -4.88 -9.51 -22.61
CA LEU A 139 -5.42 -10.27 -21.49
C LEU A 139 -4.59 -10.08 -20.21
N ILE A 140 -3.26 -10.11 -20.31
CA ILE A 140 -2.40 -9.91 -19.13
C ILE A 140 -2.47 -8.47 -18.62
N TRP A 141 -2.64 -7.48 -19.51
CA TRP A 141 -2.81 -6.08 -19.13
C TRP A 141 -4.15 -5.83 -18.42
N GLN A 142 -5.25 -6.41 -18.92
CA GLN A 142 -6.55 -6.37 -18.27
C GLN A 142 -6.53 -7.09 -16.91
N LEU A 143 -5.85 -8.24 -16.82
CA LEU A 143 -5.68 -8.95 -15.56
C LEU A 143 -4.87 -8.10 -14.56
N HIS A 144 -3.80 -7.45 -15.02
CA HIS A 144 -3.03 -6.52 -14.20
C HIS A 144 -3.93 -5.40 -13.64
N ALA A 145 -4.72 -4.74 -14.49
CA ALA A 145 -5.65 -3.69 -14.08
C ALA A 145 -6.71 -4.20 -13.07
N ALA A 146 -7.28 -5.38 -13.32
CA ALA A 146 -8.26 -5.99 -12.42
C ALA A 146 -7.66 -6.33 -11.05
N THR A 147 -6.45 -6.89 -11.01
CA THR A 147 -5.77 -7.24 -9.76
C THR A 147 -5.39 -6.01 -8.95
N PHE A 148 -4.96 -4.93 -9.61
CA PHE A 148 -4.75 -3.63 -8.98
C PHE A 148 -6.06 -3.06 -8.40
N ALA A 149 -7.15 -3.10 -9.17
CA ALA A 149 -8.44 -2.60 -8.72
C ALA A 149 -8.98 -3.37 -7.50
N LEU A 150 -8.77 -4.69 -7.46
CA LEU A 150 -9.12 -5.55 -6.32
C LEU A 150 -8.23 -5.31 -5.09
N ALA A 151 -7.04 -4.73 -5.26
CA ALA A 151 -6.19 -4.33 -4.13
C ALA A 151 -6.76 -3.13 -3.36
N LEU A 152 -7.56 -2.27 -4.01
CA LEU A 152 -8.07 -1.04 -3.40
C LEU A 152 -8.93 -1.29 -2.15
N PRO A 153 -9.90 -2.22 -2.11
CA PRO A 153 -10.63 -2.53 -0.88
C PRO A 153 -9.76 -3.06 0.24
N ALA A 154 -8.75 -3.88 -0.08
CA ALA A 154 -7.80 -4.38 0.91
C ALA A 154 -6.97 -3.24 1.51
N LEU A 155 -6.46 -2.32 0.67
CA LEU A 155 -5.80 -1.09 1.10
C LEU A 155 -6.68 -0.27 2.05
N GLY A 156 -7.93 -0.05 1.66
CA GLY A 156 -8.86 0.72 2.48
C GLY A 156 -9.17 0.08 3.83
N ALA A 157 -9.39 -1.24 3.85
CA ALA A 157 -9.62 -1.98 5.08
C ALA A 157 -8.37 -1.98 6.00
N THR A 158 -7.17 -2.11 5.42
CA THR A 158 -5.91 -1.97 6.17
C THR A 158 -5.81 -0.59 6.82
N PHE A 159 -6.08 0.47 6.06
CA PHE A 159 -6.01 1.84 6.55
C PHE A 159 -7.04 2.07 7.67
N ILE A 160 -8.31 1.72 7.45
CA ILE A 160 -9.36 1.86 8.48
C ILE A 160 -8.98 1.09 9.75
N GLY A 161 -8.55 -0.16 9.62
CA GLY A 161 -8.12 -0.97 10.75
C GLY A 161 -6.98 -0.32 11.53
N ALA A 162 -5.94 0.15 10.84
CA ALA A 162 -4.79 0.81 11.48
C ALA A 162 -5.18 2.14 12.14
N ALA A 163 -6.02 2.94 11.49
CA ALA A 163 -6.49 4.23 12.01
C ALA A 163 -7.36 4.07 13.26
N LEU A 164 -8.31 3.11 13.25
CA LEU A 164 -9.17 2.83 14.39
C LEU A 164 -8.41 2.18 15.55
N ALA A 165 -7.50 1.25 15.25
CA ALA A 165 -6.66 0.62 16.27
C ALA A 165 -5.79 1.63 17.00
N THR A 166 -5.08 2.47 16.26
CA THR A 166 -4.22 3.50 16.85
C THR A 166 -4.99 4.55 17.63
N HIS A 167 -6.19 4.93 17.16
CA HIS A 167 -7.04 5.86 17.88
C HIS A 167 -7.50 5.27 19.21
N ALA A 168 -8.03 4.04 19.20
CA ALA A 168 -8.50 3.35 20.39
C ALA A 168 -7.36 3.09 21.40
N SER A 169 -6.14 2.83 20.93
CA SER A 169 -4.94 2.68 21.75
C SER A 169 -4.29 4.01 22.21
N GLY A 170 -4.85 5.17 21.86
CA GLY A 170 -4.30 6.49 22.19
C GLY A 170 -2.97 6.82 21.49
N LEU A 171 -2.60 6.07 20.44
CA LEU A 171 -1.39 6.27 19.65
C LEU A 171 -1.50 7.46 18.68
N THR A 172 -2.72 7.78 18.23
CA THR A 172 -3.00 8.89 17.30
C THR A 172 -3.91 9.96 17.94
N ARG A 173 -3.92 11.17 17.37
CA ARG A 173 -4.74 12.28 17.90
C ARG A 173 -6.19 12.06 17.44
N PRO A 174 -7.20 12.53 18.20
CA PRO A 174 -8.61 12.34 17.81
C PRO A 174 -8.93 12.81 16.38
N TRP A 175 -8.33 13.91 15.94
CA TRP A 175 -8.54 14.43 14.58
C TRP A 175 -8.02 13.49 13.48
N GLN A 176 -6.97 12.68 13.72
CA GLN A 176 -6.40 11.77 12.72
C GLN A 176 -7.35 10.61 12.36
N ARG A 177 -8.34 10.34 13.21
CA ARG A 177 -9.34 9.29 12.96
C ARG A 177 -10.18 9.59 11.72
N ILE A 178 -10.67 10.83 11.58
CA ILE A 178 -11.59 11.19 10.50
C ILE A 178 -10.91 11.09 9.12
N PRO A 179 -9.73 11.70 8.88
CA PRO A 179 -8.98 11.48 7.66
C PRO A 179 -8.60 10.02 7.44
N GLY A 180 -8.32 9.27 8.51
CA GLY A 180 -8.03 7.83 8.40
C GLY A 180 -9.21 7.01 7.89
N MET A 181 -10.43 7.31 8.37
CA MET A 181 -11.65 6.66 7.90
C MET A 181 -11.99 7.08 6.48
N ILE A 182 -11.98 8.38 6.18
CA ILE A 182 -12.26 8.89 4.83
C ILE A 182 -11.25 8.33 3.82
N GLY A 183 -9.96 8.41 4.15
CA GLY A 183 -8.88 7.94 3.29
C GLY A 183 -8.94 6.44 3.03
N GLY A 184 -9.42 5.63 3.97
CA GLY A 184 -9.64 4.20 3.76
C GLY A 184 -10.98 3.86 3.09
N SER A 185 -12.02 4.69 3.22
CA SER A 185 -13.30 4.49 2.53
C SER A 185 -13.21 4.75 1.02
N LEU A 186 -12.42 5.75 0.61
CA LEU A 186 -12.22 6.09 -0.81
C LEU A 186 -11.77 4.88 -1.68
N PRO A 187 -10.71 4.12 -1.33
CA PRO A 187 -10.27 2.98 -2.12
C PRO A 187 -11.22 1.78 -2.02
N ILE A 188 -11.98 1.64 -0.92
CA ILE A 188 -13.07 0.65 -0.86
C ILE A 188 -14.15 0.97 -1.90
N LEU A 189 -14.62 2.21 -1.93
CA LEU A 189 -15.65 2.64 -2.89
C LEU A 189 -15.16 2.53 -4.34
N ALA A 190 -13.92 2.92 -4.61
CA ALA A 190 -13.31 2.74 -5.93
C ALA A 190 -13.23 1.25 -6.32
N GLY A 191 -12.80 0.39 -5.40
CA GLY A 191 -12.69 -1.04 -5.65
C GLY A 191 -14.02 -1.78 -5.87
N PHE A 192 -15.16 -1.24 -5.44
CA PHE A 192 -16.47 -1.76 -5.86
C PHE A 192 -16.72 -1.58 -7.36
N GLY A 193 -16.09 -0.58 -7.99
CA GLY A 193 -16.05 -0.40 -9.43
C GLY A 193 -14.91 -1.15 -10.13
N ASN A 194 -14.40 -2.25 -9.57
CA ASN A 194 -13.19 -2.92 -10.08
C ASN A 194 -13.26 -3.28 -11.57
N LEU A 195 -14.39 -3.78 -12.08
CA LEU A 195 -14.56 -4.07 -13.49
C LEU A 195 -14.47 -2.79 -14.34
N ALA A 196 -15.11 -1.71 -13.90
CA ALA A 196 -15.03 -0.43 -14.60
C ALA A 196 -13.59 0.12 -14.58
N ILE A 197 -12.85 -0.04 -13.48
CA ILE A 197 -11.44 0.36 -13.39
C ILE A 197 -10.58 -0.49 -14.34
N ALA A 198 -10.82 -1.81 -14.39
CA ALA A 198 -10.12 -2.70 -15.32
C ALA A 198 -10.38 -2.33 -16.79
N ASP A 199 -11.54 -1.73 -17.08
CA ASP A 199 -11.93 -1.17 -18.37
C ASP A 199 -11.52 0.32 -18.54
N GLY A 200 -10.66 0.84 -17.66
CA GLY A 200 -10.09 2.18 -17.78
C GLY A 200 -10.86 3.33 -17.11
N SER A 201 -11.84 3.04 -16.25
CA SER A 201 -12.62 4.06 -15.56
C SER A 201 -11.77 5.01 -14.70
N PRO A 202 -12.09 6.33 -14.69
CA PRO A 202 -11.43 7.31 -13.82
C PRO A 202 -11.72 7.10 -12.32
N LEU A 203 -12.60 6.14 -11.95
CA LEU A 203 -12.82 5.74 -10.56
C LEU A 203 -11.52 5.36 -9.84
N LEU A 204 -10.51 4.90 -10.59
CA LEU A 204 -9.15 4.66 -10.08
C LEU A 204 -8.60 5.85 -9.30
N PHE A 205 -8.80 7.08 -9.80
CA PHE A 205 -8.28 8.30 -9.18
C PHE A 205 -8.90 8.59 -7.80
N ILE A 206 -10.12 8.12 -7.55
CA ILE A 206 -10.74 8.17 -6.22
C ILE A 206 -9.95 7.27 -5.25
N GLY A 207 -9.56 6.08 -5.70
CA GLY A 207 -8.69 5.18 -4.94
C GLY A 207 -7.31 5.79 -4.69
N THR A 208 -6.73 6.45 -5.69
CA THR A 208 -5.43 7.14 -5.59
C THR A 208 -5.46 8.29 -4.56
N LEU A 209 -6.57 9.04 -4.48
CA LEU A 209 -6.74 10.04 -3.42
C LEU A 209 -6.71 9.40 -2.02
N GLY A 210 -7.35 8.25 -1.87
CA GLY A 210 -7.28 7.46 -0.64
C GLY A 210 -5.87 7.00 -0.29
N LEU A 211 -5.11 6.53 -1.29
CA LEU A 211 -3.69 6.20 -1.13
C LEU A 211 -2.88 7.43 -0.68
N ALA A 212 -3.09 8.61 -1.27
CA ALA A 212 -2.41 9.83 -0.84
C ALA A 212 -2.72 10.17 0.63
N MET A 213 -3.98 10.04 1.05
CA MET A 213 -4.37 10.20 2.45
C MET A 213 -3.71 9.16 3.37
N TRP A 214 -3.55 7.92 2.90
CA TRP A 214 -2.84 6.87 3.62
C TRP A 214 -1.37 7.21 3.85
N LEU A 215 -0.68 7.68 2.81
CA LEU A 215 0.72 8.08 2.90
C LEU A 215 0.92 9.25 3.86
N VAL A 216 0.06 10.28 3.79
CA VAL A 216 0.08 11.40 4.74
C VAL A 216 -0.14 10.88 6.17
N TRP A 217 -1.11 9.99 6.36
CA TRP A 217 -1.40 9.42 7.67
C TRP A 217 -0.24 8.58 8.23
N LEU A 218 0.41 7.77 7.40
CA LEU A 218 1.60 6.99 7.76
C LEU A 218 2.74 7.91 8.17
N VAL A 219 2.98 9.00 7.43
CA VAL A 219 4.03 9.97 7.76
C VAL A 219 3.76 10.63 9.11
N VAL A 220 2.55 11.17 9.31
CA VAL A 220 2.17 11.85 10.55
C VAL A 220 2.25 10.89 11.75
N THR A 221 1.74 9.67 11.59
CA THR A 221 1.76 8.65 12.65
C THR A 221 3.17 8.15 12.91
N GLY A 222 3.96 7.88 11.87
CA GLY A 222 5.34 7.43 11.97
C GLY A 222 6.23 8.43 12.71
N LEU A 223 6.16 9.71 12.33
CA LEU A 223 6.87 10.80 13.02
C LEU A 223 6.48 10.89 14.49
N ARG A 224 5.20 10.69 14.81
CA ARG A 224 4.73 10.70 16.19
C ARG A 224 5.28 9.53 16.99
N LEU A 225 5.22 8.32 16.44
CA LEU A 225 5.73 7.10 17.10
C LEU A 225 7.25 7.19 17.37
N ILE A 226 8.00 7.89 16.50
CA ILE A 226 9.43 8.16 16.73
C ILE A 226 9.65 9.14 17.88
N ARG A 227 8.80 10.17 18.00
CA ARG A 227 8.92 11.22 19.02
C ARG A 227 8.54 10.74 20.42
N GLY A 228 7.66 9.74 20.53
CA GLY A 228 7.13 9.23 21.81
C GLY A 228 5.82 9.91 22.18
#